data_AF-A0A2G6FYU3-F1
#
_entry.id   AF-A0A2G6FYU3-F1
#
_cell.length_a   1.000
_cell.length_b   1.000
_cell.length_c   1.000
_cell.angle_alpha   90.00
_cell.angle_beta   90.00
_cell.angle_gamma   90.00
#
_symmetry.space_group_name_H-M   'P 1'
#
loop_
_entity.id
_entity.type
_entity.pdbx_description
1 polymer ?
#
loop_
_entity_poly.entity_id
_entity_poly.type
_entity_poly.pdbx_seq_one_letter_code
_entity_poly.pdbx_strand_id
1 'polypeptide(L)' 'ERAAAVYRDFLPLKAEDIAETILFCATRPPHVNIQEVLIMPQDQAAAQAIHRRGVPDI' A
#
# COMPACT_ATOMS: atom_id res chain seq x y z
N GLU A 1 19.74 5.24 -2.47
CA GLU A 1 19.39 6.65 -2.78
C GLU A 1 18.27 6.82 -3.82
N ARG A 2 18.30 6.15 -4.98
CA ARG A 2 17.24 6.26 -6.01
C ARG A 2 15.81 5.94 -5.54
N ALA A 3 15.64 4.92 -4.69
CA ALA A 3 14.31 4.53 -4.19
C ALA A 3 13.67 5.63 -3.34
N ALA A 4 14.44 6.24 -2.43
CA ALA A 4 13.96 7.33 -1.58
C ALA A 4 13.45 8.52 -2.41
N ALA A 5 14.08 8.80 -3.56
CA ALA A 5 13.69 9.91 -4.43
C ALA A 5 12.27 9.80 -4.99
N VAL A 6 11.74 8.59 -5.18
CA VAL A 6 10.42 8.34 -5.77
C VAL A 6 9.29 8.67 -4.78
N TYR A 7 9.54 8.49 -3.49
CA TYR A 7 8.57 8.56 -2.40
C TYR A 7 8.50 9.92 -1.69
N ARG A 8 9.31 10.91 -2.11
CA ARG A 8 9.48 12.16 -1.34
C ARG A 8 8.22 13.05 -1.21
N ASP A 9 7.19 12.84 -2.04
CA ASP A 9 6.10 13.82 -2.20
C ASP A 9 4.67 13.24 -2.09
N PHE A 10 4.53 12.05 -1.51
CA PHE A 10 3.23 11.43 -1.20
C PHE A 10 3.40 10.41 -0.06
N LEU A 11 2.29 9.90 0.47
CA LEU A 11 2.34 8.85 1.50
C LEU A 11 2.31 7.46 0.85
N PRO A 12 3.44 6.71 0.76
CA PRO A 12 3.43 5.36 0.23
C PRO A 12 2.89 4.36 1.27
N LEU A 13 2.58 3.15 0.79
CA LEU A 13 2.42 2.01 1.69
C LEU A 13 3.74 1.74 2.43
N LYS A 14 3.61 1.41 3.71
CA LYS A 14 4.70 0.98 4.57
C LYS A 14 4.73 -0.56 4.66
N ALA A 15 5.80 -1.09 5.23
CA ALA A 15 5.94 -2.54 5.38
C ALA A 15 4.84 -3.14 6.26
N GLU A 16 4.41 -2.37 7.26
CA GLU A 16 3.36 -2.71 8.21
C GLU A 16 2.02 -2.91 7.51
N ASP A 17 1.65 -2.05 6.55
CA ASP A 17 0.39 -2.16 5.80
C ASP A 17 0.30 -3.50 5.03
N ILE A 18 1.44 -3.95 4.48
CA ILE A 18 1.52 -5.23 3.76
C ILE A 18 1.50 -6.40 4.73
N ALA A 19 2.21 -6.31 5.87
CA ALA A 19 2.22 -7.35 6.88
C ALA A 19 0.82 -7.59 7.47
N GLU A 20 0.07 -6.52 7.74
CA GLU A 20 -1.32 -6.60 8.21
C GLU A 20 -2.23 -7.24 7.17
N THR A 21 -2.06 -6.89 5.89
CA THR A 21 -2.82 -7.49 4.79
C THR A 21 -2.56 -8.99 4.68
N ILE A 22 -1.29 -9.41 4.80
CA ILE A 22 -0.91 -10.84 4.81
C ILE A 22 -1.54 -11.56 6.01
N LEU A 23 -1.46 -10.96 7.21
CA LEU A 23 -2.06 -11.53 8.40
C LEU A 23 -3.57 -11.68 8.26
N PHE A 24 -4.25 -10.68 7.67
CA PHE A 24 -5.66 -10.75 7.34
C PHE A 24 -5.92 -11.95 6.42
N CYS A 25 -5.19 -12.10 5.31
CA CYS A 25 -5.36 -13.22 4.40
C CYS A 25 -5.15 -14.58 5.07
N ALA A 26 -4.10 -14.72 5.88
CA ALA A 26 -3.74 -15.98 6.54
C ALA A 26 -4.72 -16.40 7.65
N THR A 27 -5.43 -15.45 8.24
CA THR A 27 -6.32 -15.68 9.41
C THR A 27 -7.78 -15.93 9.02
N ARG A 28 -8.09 -16.05 7.73
CA ARG A 28 -9.46 -16.29 7.27
C ARG A 28 -9.98 -17.66 7.73
N PRO A 29 -11.29 -17.81 8.04
CA PRO A 29 -11.89 -19.10 8.32
C PRO A 29 -11.65 -20.10 7.18
N PRO A 30 -11.62 -21.43 7.43
CA PRO A 30 -11.27 -22.42 6.42
C PRO A 30 -12.10 -22.42 5.12
N HIS A 31 -13.31 -21.87 5.14
CA HIS A 31 -14.20 -21.77 3.98
C HIS A 31 -14.01 -20.48 3.16
N VAL A 32 -13.12 -19.58 3.60
CA VAL A 32 -12.86 -18.31 2.95
C VAL A 32 -11.53 -18.37 2.23
N ASN A 33 -11.56 -18.10 0.92
CA ASN A 33 -10.37 -18.03 0.09
C ASN A 33 -10.24 -16.63 -0.52
N ILE A 34 -9.08 -15.99 -0.33
CA ILE A 34 -8.75 -14.71 -0.95
C ILE A 34 -7.77 -15.01 -2.09
N GLN A 35 -8.23 -14.88 -3.33
CA GLN A 35 -7.44 -15.22 -4.52
C GLN A 35 -6.48 -14.11 -4.91
N GLU A 36 -6.90 -12.84 -4.76
CA GLU A 36 -6.12 -11.68 -5.15
C GLU A 36 -6.42 -10.50 -4.23
N VAL A 37 -5.39 -9.72 -3.92
CA VAL A 37 -5.51 -8.43 -3.24
C VAL A 37 -4.69 -7.41 -4.01
N LEU A 38 -5.38 -6.41 -4.55
CA LEU A 38 -4.76 -5.20 -5.07
C LEU A 38 -4.82 -4.12 -3.99
N ILE A 39 -3.65 -3.74 -3.46
CA ILE A 39 -3.52 -2.67 -2.48
C ILE A 39 -2.59 -1.58 -3.03
N MET A 40 -3.03 -0.33 -2.92
CA MET A 40 -2.31 0.85 -3.37
C MET A 40 -2.46 1.96 -2.33
N PRO A 41 -1.48 2.87 -2.17
CA PRO A 41 -1.66 4.04 -1.32
C PRO A 41 -2.77 4.93 -1.91
N GLN A 42 -3.50 5.65 -1.05
CA GLN A 42 -4.60 6.53 -1.48
C GLN A 42 -4.18 7.53 -2.56
N ASP A 43 -2.93 8.00 -2.49
CA ASP A 43 -2.37 8.96 -3.44
C ASP A 43 -2.01 8.32 -4.80
N GLN A 44 -2.20 7.00 -4.99
CA GLN A 44 -1.89 6.28 -6.23
C GLN A 44 -3.14 5.58 -6.80
N ALA A 45 -3.64 6.06 -7.93
CA ALA A 45 -4.78 5.47 -8.62
C ALA A 45 -4.37 4.40 -9.64
N ALA A 46 -3.14 4.46 -10.16
CA ALA A 46 -2.55 3.49 -11.07
C ALA A 46 -1.01 3.59 -11.04
N ALA A 47 -0.32 2.66 -11.71
CA ALA A 47 1.16 2.62 -11.75
C ALA A 47 1.82 3.96 -12.11
N GLN A 48 1.20 4.73 -13.02
CA GLN A 48 1.71 6.03 -13.48
C GLN A 48 0.87 7.23 -13.00
N ALA A 49 -0.19 6.99 -12.23
CA ALA A 49 -1.11 8.02 -11.76
C ALA A 49 -0.94 8.23 -10.25
N ILE A 50 -0.04 9.16 -9.89
CA ILE A 50 0.28 9.49 -8.49
C ILE A 50 -0.05 10.96 -8.24
N HIS A 51 -0.92 11.21 -7.27
CA HIS A 51 -1.24 12.54 -6.79
C HIS A 51 -0.24 12.97 -5.70
N ARG A 52 0.64 13.91 -6.02
CA ARG A 52 1.70 14.38 -5.12
C ARG A 52 1.24 15.63 -4.38
N ARG A 53 0.71 15.47 -3.17
CA ARG A 53 0.30 16.59 -2.30
C ARG A 53 1.36 16.98 -1.25
N GLY A 54 2.50 16.28 -1.23
CA GLY A 54 3.44 16.31 -0.10
C GLY A 54 3.05 15.31 0.98
N VAL A 55 3.94 15.07 1.94
CA VAL A 55 3.66 14.20 3.09
C VAL A 55 2.81 15.00 4.08
N PRO A 56 1.55 14.60 4.36
CA PRO A 56 0.72 15.28 5.35
C PRO A 56 1.33 15.15 6.76
N ASP A 57 1.13 16.13 7.62
CA ASP A 57 1.37 15.98 9.06
C ASP A 57 0.30 15.03 9.61
N ILE A 58 0.61 13.74 9.67
CA ILE A 58 -0.23 12.65 10.22
C ILE A 58 0.53 11.87 11.30
#